data_AF-A0AAD6YJT8-F1
#
_entry.id   AF-A0AAD6YJT8-F1
#
_cell.length_a   1.000
_cell.length_b   1.000
_cell.length_c   1.000
_cell.angle_alpha   90.00
_cell.angle_beta   90.00
_cell.angle_gamma   90.00
#
_symmetry.space_group_name_H-M   'P 1'
#
loop_
_entity.id
_entity.type
_entity.pdbx_description
1 polymer ?
#
loop_
_entity_poly.entity_id
_entity_poly.type
_entity_poly.pdbx_seq_one_letter_code
_entity_poly.pdbx_strand_id
1 'polypeptide(L)'
;MVQRFPVSQKDPPAPHKALVKCINKYGISFEAVDPPVAVLKAMPLWHHPGEDSEKRQENNGQRAECLRINHAALTIGDGLEMAVRLENPEHSTRDICECVECNEDRVEHGCENPHACAKKAASRLGQIHPRWIPRLGDERGETEPTAPDDDSEVFVPPDKITSIAQGLRAMTNRGGEPTERPAPRPRRRGQALPRAQRTVVYIAGVIHTPPGEKSTAAAAFSMEGEVNEQMGKCIPATSDQSQYVAEFFAALAALRSVNENTTLTIYTVEPLRTHTSVNP
;
A
#
# COMPACT_ATOMS: atom_id res chain seq x y z
N MET A 1 -21.15 12.70 5.93
CA MET A 1 -22.13 12.10 5.01
C MET A 1 -21.79 10.61 4.86
N VAL A 2 -22.58 9.70 5.43
CA VAL A 2 -22.31 8.25 5.34
C VAL A 2 -23.09 7.71 4.15
N GLN A 3 -22.41 7.39 3.06
CA GLN A 3 -23.05 6.71 1.93
C GLN A 3 -23.27 5.24 2.28
N ARG A 4 -24.52 4.79 2.21
CA ARG A 4 -24.90 3.38 2.35
C ARG A 4 -25.23 2.85 0.96
N PHE A 5 -24.48 1.86 0.50
CA PHE A 5 -24.76 1.18 -0.76
C PHE A 5 -25.37 -0.20 -0.46
N PRO A 6 -26.43 -0.62 -1.18
CA PRO A 6 -26.85 -2.02 -1.15
C PRO A 6 -25.73 -2.85 -1.80
N VAL A 7 -25.01 -3.62 -1.00
CA VAL A 7 -23.85 -4.40 -1.45
C VAL A 7 -24.36 -5.72 -2.01
N SER A 8 -24.61 -5.79 -3.33
CA SER A 8 -24.77 -7.07 -4.01
C SER A 8 -23.38 -7.69 -4.17
N GLN A 9 -23.15 -8.88 -3.60
CA GLN A 9 -21.88 -9.61 -3.78
C GLN A 9 -21.61 -9.97 -5.24
N LYS A 10 -22.67 -10.12 -6.06
CA LYS A 10 -22.55 -10.48 -7.48
C LYS A 10 -22.33 -9.28 -8.38
N ASP A 11 -22.79 -8.09 -7.96
CA ASP A 11 -22.72 -6.90 -8.78
C ASP A 11 -22.37 -5.66 -7.95
N PRO A 12 -21.08 -5.37 -7.73
CA PRO A 12 -20.68 -4.22 -6.93
C PRO A 12 -21.11 -2.90 -7.60
N PRO A 13 -21.45 -1.86 -6.81
CA PRO A 13 -21.80 -0.55 -7.35
C PRO A 13 -20.77 -0.03 -8.36
N ALA A 14 -21.26 0.68 -9.39
CA ALA A 14 -20.43 1.30 -10.42
C ALA A 14 -19.16 2.03 -9.89
N PRO A 15 -19.21 2.85 -8.82
CA PRO A 15 -18.00 3.50 -8.30
C PRO A 15 -16.95 2.50 -7.79
N HIS A 16 -17.36 1.38 -7.18
CA HIS A 16 -16.42 0.36 -6.73
C HIS A 16 -15.75 -0.35 -7.90
N LYS A 17 -16.52 -0.67 -8.96
CA LYS A 17 -15.95 -1.24 -10.19
C LYS A 17 -14.93 -0.30 -10.83
N ALA A 18 -15.23 1.00 -10.86
CA ALA A 18 -14.31 2.01 -11.37
C ALA A 18 -13.03 2.09 -10.51
N LEU A 19 -13.16 2.04 -9.18
CA LEU A 19 -12.04 2.01 -8.26
C LEU A 19 -11.15 0.79 -8.46
N VAL A 20 -11.72 -0.42 -8.54
CA VAL A 20 -10.96 -1.65 -8.79
C VAL A 20 -10.25 -1.62 -10.15
N LYS A 21 -10.91 -1.10 -11.20
CA LYS A 21 -10.28 -0.88 -12.50
C LYS A 21 -9.10 0.09 -12.40
N CYS A 22 -9.24 1.18 -11.64
CA CYS A 22 -8.19 2.15 -11.40
C CYS A 22 -6.99 1.50 -10.67
N ILE A 23 -7.27 0.77 -9.59
CA ILE A 23 -6.27 0.02 -8.81
C ILE A 23 -5.47 -0.92 -9.72
N ASN A 24 -6.15 -1.67 -10.59
CA ASN A 24 -5.50 -2.58 -11.53
C ASN A 24 -4.74 -1.84 -12.64
N LYS A 25 -5.33 -0.79 -13.22
CA LYS A 25 -4.72 0.01 -14.31
C LYS A 25 -3.42 0.67 -13.88
N TYR A 26 -3.35 1.17 -12.65
CA TYR A 26 -2.20 1.91 -12.14
C TYR A 26 -1.31 1.08 -11.21
N GLY A 27 -1.52 -0.24 -11.13
CA GLY A 27 -0.71 -1.12 -10.29
C GLY A 27 -0.72 -0.77 -8.81
N ILE A 28 -1.79 -0.14 -8.31
CA ILE A 28 -1.95 0.16 -6.89
C ILE A 28 -2.00 -1.18 -6.15
N SER A 29 -1.19 -1.33 -5.11
CA SER A 29 -1.21 -2.51 -4.26
C SER A 29 -1.12 -2.10 -2.79
N PHE A 30 -1.45 -3.05 -1.92
CA PHE A 30 -1.25 -2.86 -0.50
C PHE A 30 0.23 -3.11 -0.20
N GLU A 31 0.95 -2.04 0.16
CA GLU A 31 2.35 -2.11 0.54
C GLU A 31 2.60 -1.35 1.84
N ALA A 32 2.66 -2.11 2.92
CA ALA A 32 3.03 -1.61 4.23
C ALA A 32 4.54 -1.78 4.45
N VAL A 33 5.22 -0.70 4.80
CA VAL A 33 6.61 -0.77 5.30
C VAL A 33 6.52 -1.25 6.74
N ASP A 34 6.96 -2.48 7.00
CA ASP A 34 7.01 -3.07 8.34
C ASP A 34 5.67 -3.01 9.11
N PRO A 35 4.60 -3.67 8.59
CA PRO A 35 3.29 -3.64 9.24
C PRO A 35 3.35 -4.27 10.63
N PRO A 36 2.72 -3.65 11.65
CA PRO A 36 2.67 -4.23 12.98
C PRO A 36 1.88 -5.54 12.99
N VAL A 37 2.18 -6.42 13.95
CA VAL A 37 1.54 -7.74 14.10
C VAL A 37 0.01 -7.65 14.13
N ALA A 38 -0.55 -6.63 14.79
CA ALA A 38 -1.99 -6.41 14.84
C ALA A 38 -2.59 -6.18 13.43
N VAL A 39 -1.92 -5.40 12.59
CA VAL A 39 -2.36 -5.15 11.21
C VAL A 39 -2.24 -6.42 10.38
N LEU A 40 -1.12 -7.17 10.51
CA LEU A 40 -0.92 -8.43 9.80
C LEU A 40 -2.00 -9.46 10.17
N LYS A 41 -2.31 -9.63 11.46
CA LYS A 41 -3.37 -10.55 11.91
C LYS A 41 -4.75 -10.15 11.37
N ALA A 42 -5.03 -8.86 11.24
CA ALA A 42 -6.29 -8.35 10.71
C ALA A 42 -6.42 -8.49 9.18
N MET A 43 -5.36 -8.84 8.45
CA MET A 43 -5.42 -9.02 7.01
C MET A 43 -6.30 -10.22 6.63
N PRO A 44 -6.98 -10.17 5.46
CA PRO A 44 -7.90 -11.23 5.05
C PRO A 44 -7.16 -12.53 4.72
N LEU A 45 -7.57 -13.66 5.30
CA LEU A 45 -6.97 -14.97 5.01
C LEU A 45 -7.21 -15.41 3.55
N TRP A 46 -8.37 -15.04 3.02
CA TRP A 46 -8.84 -15.43 1.69
C TRP A 46 -8.61 -14.31 0.68
N HIS A 47 -8.25 -14.66 -0.56
CA HIS A 47 -7.94 -13.68 -1.62
C HIS A 47 -6.92 -12.64 -1.15
N HIS A 48 -5.88 -13.10 -0.47
CA HIS A 48 -4.92 -12.26 0.24
C HIS A 48 -4.01 -11.52 -0.77
N PRO A 49 -3.66 -10.23 -0.56
CA PRO A 49 -2.86 -9.46 -1.52
C PRO A 49 -1.44 -10.01 -1.75
N GLY A 50 -0.86 -10.66 -0.74
CA GLY A 50 0.43 -11.34 -0.82
C GLY A 50 0.34 -12.82 -1.20
N GLU A 51 -0.75 -13.25 -1.84
CA GLU A 51 -0.90 -14.62 -2.29
C GLU A 51 -0.04 -14.91 -3.54
N ASP A 52 0.55 -16.09 -3.58
CA ASP A 52 1.31 -16.56 -4.74
C ASP A 52 0.38 -16.84 -5.93
N SER A 53 0.43 -15.99 -6.95
CA SER A 53 -0.40 -16.10 -8.15
C SER A 53 -0.06 -17.28 -9.05
N GLU A 54 1.13 -17.87 -8.89
CA GLU A 54 1.55 -19.05 -9.66
C GLU A 54 0.97 -20.35 -9.10
N LYS A 55 0.59 -20.34 -7.82
CA LYS A 55 0.02 -21.52 -7.15
C LYS A 55 -1.49 -21.60 -7.32
N ARG A 56 -1.99 -22.84 -7.40
CA ARG A 56 -3.43 -23.10 -7.40
C ARG A 56 -4.05 -22.66 -6.09
N GLN A 57 -5.06 -21.82 -6.19
CA GLN A 57 -5.64 -21.16 -5.03
C GLN A 57 -6.71 -22.03 -4.39
N GLU A 58 -6.59 -22.18 -3.08
CA GLU A 58 -7.28 -23.20 -2.30
C GLU A 58 -8.59 -22.71 -1.67
N ASN A 59 -9.16 -21.63 -2.21
CA ASN A 59 -10.26 -20.87 -1.62
C ASN A 59 -11.64 -21.56 -1.73
N ASN A 60 -11.83 -22.44 -2.71
CA ASN A 60 -13.14 -22.99 -3.07
C ASN A 60 -13.38 -24.46 -2.67
N GLY A 61 -12.49 -25.06 -1.88
CA GLY A 61 -12.68 -26.45 -1.41
C GLY A 61 -13.66 -26.54 -0.24
N GLN A 62 -14.28 -27.70 -0.04
CA GLN A 62 -15.23 -27.96 1.06
C GLN A 62 -14.67 -27.56 2.44
N ARG A 63 -13.38 -27.82 2.70
CA ARG A 63 -12.72 -27.41 3.96
C ARG A 63 -12.51 -25.90 4.06
N ALA A 64 -12.25 -25.22 2.94
CA ALA A 64 -12.15 -23.75 2.91
C ALA A 64 -13.52 -23.08 3.06
N GLU A 65 -14.58 -23.72 2.58
CA GLU A 65 -15.96 -23.30 2.86
C GLU A 65 -16.32 -23.50 4.33
N CYS A 66 -16.03 -24.68 4.90
CA CYS A 66 -16.23 -24.94 6.33
C CYS A 66 -15.50 -23.94 7.21
N LEU A 67 -14.23 -23.64 6.92
CA LEU A 67 -13.46 -22.61 7.64
C LEU A 67 -14.14 -21.24 7.60
N ARG A 68 -14.70 -20.83 6.47
CA ARG A 68 -15.37 -19.53 6.33
C ARG A 68 -16.74 -19.46 6.98
N ILE A 69 -17.52 -20.54 6.88
CA ILE A 69 -18.93 -20.55 7.29
C ILE A 69 -19.07 -21.00 8.73
N ASN A 70 -18.43 -22.12 9.10
CA ASN A 70 -18.61 -22.74 10.41
C ASN A 70 -17.63 -22.18 11.45
N HIS A 71 -16.36 -22.03 11.07
CA HIS A 71 -15.33 -21.52 11.99
C HIS A 71 -15.17 -19.99 11.92
N ALA A 72 -15.85 -19.31 10.99
CA ALA A 72 -15.71 -17.87 10.74
C ALA A 72 -14.25 -17.39 10.59
N ALA A 73 -13.36 -18.26 10.10
CA ALA A 73 -11.95 -17.92 9.91
C ALA A 73 -11.78 -17.03 8.68
N LEU A 74 -11.74 -15.71 8.88
CA LEU A 74 -11.73 -14.71 7.82
C LEU A 74 -10.39 -13.97 7.72
N THR A 75 -9.62 -13.94 8.80
CA THR A 75 -8.38 -13.18 8.94
C THR A 75 -7.17 -14.11 9.12
N ILE A 76 -5.96 -13.57 8.90
CA ILE A 76 -4.71 -14.29 9.18
C ILE A 76 -4.66 -14.70 10.65
N GLY A 77 -5.15 -13.86 11.56
CA GLY A 77 -5.26 -14.18 12.99
C GLY A 77 -6.05 -15.47 13.22
N ASP A 78 -7.26 -15.55 12.65
CA ASP A 78 -8.11 -16.74 12.77
C ASP A 78 -7.44 -17.98 12.16
N GLY A 79 -6.79 -17.81 11.00
CA GLY A 79 -6.06 -18.89 10.35
C GLY A 79 -4.90 -19.43 11.20
N LEU A 80 -4.16 -18.55 11.86
CA LEU A 80 -3.06 -18.91 12.76
C LEU A 80 -3.59 -19.66 13.99
N GLU A 81 -4.67 -19.17 14.59
CA GLU A 81 -5.31 -19.83 15.74
C GLU A 81 -5.76 -21.25 15.39
N MET A 82 -6.37 -21.44 14.22
CA MET A 82 -6.74 -22.77 13.71
C MET A 82 -5.52 -23.67 13.46
N ALA A 83 -4.41 -23.10 12.97
CA ALA A 83 -3.21 -23.86 12.62
C ALA A 83 -2.39 -24.29 13.86
N VAL A 84 -2.35 -23.46 14.92
CA VAL A 84 -1.63 -23.74 16.17
C VAL A 84 -2.09 -25.05 16.82
N ARG A 85 -3.35 -25.44 16.64
CA ARG A 85 -3.90 -26.71 17.14
C ARG A 85 -3.15 -27.94 16.64
N LEU A 86 -2.51 -27.85 15.48
CA LEU A 86 -1.70 -28.94 14.93
C LEU A 86 -0.45 -29.23 15.77
N GLU A 87 -0.02 -28.27 16.60
CA GLU A 87 1.15 -28.36 17.47
C GLU A 87 0.78 -28.81 18.90
N ASN A 88 -0.51 -28.89 19.22
CA ASN A 88 -0.99 -29.31 20.54
C ASN A 88 -0.63 -30.79 20.80
N PRO A 89 0.08 -31.13 21.88
CA PRO A 89 0.45 -32.51 22.20
C PRO A 89 -0.73 -33.47 22.40
N GLU A 90 -1.89 -32.95 22.79
CA GLU A 90 -3.13 -33.74 22.96
C GLU A 90 -3.87 -33.96 21.63
N HIS A 91 -3.47 -33.24 20.58
CA HIS A 91 -4.08 -33.35 19.28
C HIS A 91 -3.66 -34.62 18.55
N SER A 92 -4.62 -35.25 17.89
CA SER A 92 -4.43 -36.44 17.08
C SER A 92 -4.68 -36.13 15.62
N THR A 93 -3.97 -36.81 14.72
CA THR A 93 -4.18 -36.68 13.27
C THR A 93 -5.45 -37.38 12.76
N ARG A 94 -6.20 -38.03 13.66
CA ARG A 94 -7.45 -38.71 13.34
C ARG A 94 -8.57 -37.68 13.16
N ASP A 95 -9.55 -38.02 12.34
CA ASP A 95 -10.78 -37.25 12.15
C ASP A 95 -11.58 -37.11 13.46
N ILE A 96 -11.56 -38.14 14.31
CA ILE A 96 -12.23 -38.19 15.62
C ILE A 96 -11.34 -37.78 16.81
N CYS A 97 -10.39 -36.86 16.63
CA CYS A 97 -9.51 -36.41 17.72
C CYS A 97 -10.30 -35.87 18.93
N GLU A 98 -10.11 -36.43 20.13
CA GLU A 98 -10.89 -36.09 21.32
C GLU A 98 -10.36 -34.88 22.11
N CYS A 99 -9.40 -34.12 21.58
CA CYS A 99 -8.93 -32.91 22.26
C CYS A 99 -10.06 -31.88 22.39
N VAL A 100 -9.93 -31.01 23.41
CA VAL A 100 -10.95 -30.01 23.76
C VAL A 100 -11.36 -29.18 22.54
N GLU A 101 -10.39 -28.64 21.81
CA GLU A 101 -10.62 -27.76 20.65
C GLU A 101 -11.34 -28.49 19.49
N CYS A 102 -10.97 -29.75 19.20
CA CYS A 102 -11.65 -30.53 18.16
C CYS A 102 -13.07 -30.93 18.58
N ASN A 103 -13.30 -31.15 19.87
CA ASN A 103 -14.63 -31.45 20.37
C ASN A 103 -15.54 -30.22 20.33
N GLU A 104 -15.04 -29.06 20.73
CA GLU A 104 -15.72 -27.77 20.61
C GLU A 104 -16.08 -27.46 19.15
N ASP A 105 -15.13 -27.60 18.23
CA ASP A 105 -15.39 -27.42 16.79
C ASP A 105 -16.52 -28.32 16.25
N ARG A 106 -16.61 -29.55 16.76
CA ARG A 106 -17.68 -30.48 16.38
C ARG A 106 -19.03 -30.07 16.96
N VAL A 107 -19.06 -29.77 18.25
CA VAL A 107 -20.30 -29.52 19.00
C VAL A 107 -20.86 -28.14 18.71
N GLU A 108 -20.01 -27.11 18.72
CA GLU A 108 -20.42 -25.71 18.61
C GLU A 108 -20.46 -25.23 17.16
N HIS A 109 -19.50 -25.66 16.33
CA HIS A 109 -19.40 -25.21 14.93
C HIS A 109 -19.93 -26.24 13.92
N GLY A 110 -20.35 -27.43 14.36
CA GLY A 110 -20.84 -28.48 13.45
C GLY A 110 -19.79 -28.98 12.46
N CYS A 111 -18.50 -28.87 12.80
CA CYS A 111 -17.42 -29.27 11.93
C CYS A 111 -17.22 -30.80 11.93
N GLU A 112 -17.41 -31.44 10.78
CA GLU A 112 -17.24 -32.91 10.68
C GLU A 112 -15.80 -33.40 10.89
N ASN A 113 -14.80 -32.58 10.54
CA ASN A 113 -13.39 -32.97 10.64
C ASN A 113 -12.51 -31.74 10.96
N PRO A 114 -12.40 -31.37 12.25
CA PRO A 114 -11.60 -30.24 12.72
C PRO A 114 -10.13 -30.34 12.31
N HIS A 115 -9.54 -31.54 12.37
CA HIS A 115 -8.15 -31.77 11.96
C HIS A 115 -7.90 -31.38 10.49
N ALA A 116 -8.81 -31.74 9.59
CA ALA A 116 -8.73 -31.36 8.18
C ALA A 116 -8.90 -29.85 7.96
N CYS A 117 -9.74 -29.18 8.75
CA CYS A 117 -9.87 -27.72 8.73
C CYS A 117 -8.58 -27.03 9.21
N ALA A 118 -7.98 -27.49 10.32
CA ALA A 118 -6.70 -26.97 10.82
C ALA A 118 -5.56 -27.14 9.79
N LYS A 119 -5.45 -28.34 9.16
CA LYS A 119 -4.51 -28.56 8.05
C LYS A 119 -4.77 -27.64 6.87
N LYS A 120 -6.04 -27.37 6.55
CA LYS A 120 -6.41 -26.47 5.46
C LYS A 120 -6.02 -25.03 5.77
N ALA A 121 -6.20 -24.58 7.02
CA ALA A 121 -5.75 -23.26 7.48
C ALA A 121 -4.22 -23.13 7.40
N ALA A 122 -3.48 -24.14 7.87
CA ALA A 122 -2.02 -24.17 7.77
C ALA A 122 -1.53 -24.15 6.30
N SER A 123 -2.11 -24.99 5.44
CA SER A 123 -1.85 -24.97 3.98
C SER A 123 -2.10 -23.59 3.39
N ARG A 124 -3.22 -22.96 3.77
CA ARG A 124 -3.61 -21.65 3.28
C ARG A 124 -2.62 -20.56 3.68
N LEU A 125 -2.17 -20.55 4.93
CA LEU A 125 -1.13 -19.65 5.40
C LEU A 125 0.19 -19.85 4.64
N GLY A 126 0.54 -21.09 4.30
CA GLY A 126 1.71 -21.42 3.48
C GLY A 126 1.66 -20.93 2.03
N GLN A 127 0.48 -20.54 1.52
CA GLN A 127 0.32 -19.92 0.19
C GLN A 127 0.49 -18.40 0.21
N ILE A 128 0.52 -17.80 1.40
CA ILE A 128 0.72 -16.36 1.59
C ILE A 128 2.21 -16.09 1.77
N HIS A 129 2.72 -15.07 1.08
CA HIS A 129 4.12 -14.70 1.16
C HIS A 129 4.53 -14.41 2.62
N PRO A 130 5.65 -14.96 3.14
CA PRO A 130 6.02 -14.89 4.56
C PRO A 130 6.13 -13.48 5.17
N ARG A 131 6.33 -12.45 4.34
CA ARG A 131 6.29 -11.02 4.77
C ARG A 131 4.96 -10.65 5.43
N TRP A 132 3.88 -11.29 5.04
CA TRP A 132 2.52 -10.99 5.51
C TRP A 132 2.04 -11.91 6.62
N ILE A 133 2.88 -12.86 7.05
CA ILE A 133 2.60 -13.75 8.18
C ILE A 133 3.34 -13.20 9.41
N PRO A 134 2.64 -12.90 10.51
CA PRO A 134 3.28 -12.54 11.77
C PRO A 134 4.23 -13.65 12.23
N ARG A 135 5.48 -13.33 12.55
CA ARG A 135 6.42 -14.32 13.11
C ARG A 135 6.42 -14.24 14.64
N LEU A 136 6.63 -15.38 15.29
CA LEU A 136 6.88 -15.44 16.73
C LEU A 136 8.16 -14.67 17.04
N GLY A 137 8.08 -13.69 17.95
CA GLY A 137 9.21 -12.81 18.28
C GLY A 137 9.36 -11.58 17.38
N ASP A 138 8.46 -11.34 16.42
CA ASP A 138 8.37 -10.07 15.67
C ASP A 138 7.77 -8.94 16.53
N GLU A 139 8.14 -8.85 17.80
CA GLU A 139 8.29 -7.55 18.44
C GLU A 139 9.51 -6.90 17.79
N ARG A 140 9.38 -6.51 16.50
CA ARG A 140 10.41 -5.76 15.79
C ARG A 140 10.54 -4.46 16.56
N GLY A 141 11.50 -4.46 17.48
CA GLY A 141 11.71 -3.42 18.44
C GLY A 141 11.67 -2.08 17.73
N GLU A 142 11.01 -1.13 18.37
CA GLU A 142 11.05 0.27 18.01
C GLU A 142 12.52 0.67 17.89
N THR A 143 13.06 0.57 16.69
CA THR A 143 14.42 1.03 16.44
C THR A 143 14.26 2.54 16.40
N GLU A 144 14.43 3.18 17.55
CA GLU A 144 14.47 4.62 17.62
C GLU A 144 15.47 5.10 16.56
N PRO A 145 15.07 6.02 15.68
CA PRO A 145 15.98 6.55 14.68
C PRO A 145 17.16 7.21 15.41
N THR A 146 18.35 6.62 15.27
CA THR A 146 19.60 7.23 15.73
C THR A 146 19.69 8.65 15.19
N ALA A 147 19.93 9.62 16.08
CA ALA A 147 20.06 11.02 15.72
C ALA A 147 21.09 11.19 14.59
N PRO A 148 20.74 11.88 13.50
CA PRO A 148 21.65 12.06 12.37
C PRO A 148 22.79 13.02 12.67
N ASP A 149 23.92 12.80 11.98
CA ASP A 149 24.97 13.81 11.82
C ASP A 149 24.41 15.03 11.05
N ASP A 150 24.82 16.22 11.48
CA ASP A 150 24.29 17.58 11.20
C ASP A 150 24.10 17.97 9.71
N ASP A 151 24.68 17.21 8.77
CA ASP A 151 24.70 17.55 7.34
C ASP A 151 23.96 16.55 6.42
N SER A 152 23.17 15.61 6.97
CA SER A 152 22.39 14.66 6.16
C SER A 152 20.89 14.86 6.30
N GLU A 153 20.20 15.10 5.18
CA GLU A 153 18.73 14.97 5.14
C GLU A 153 18.38 13.50 5.34
N VAL A 154 17.91 13.18 6.55
CA VAL A 154 17.42 11.84 6.88
C VAL A 154 16.16 11.61 6.09
N PHE A 155 16.15 10.56 5.28
CA PHE A 155 14.89 10.00 4.80
C PHE A 155 14.06 9.61 6.02
N VAL A 156 13.05 10.42 6.34
CA VAL A 156 12.08 10.09 7.37
C VAL A 156 11.18 9.02 6.78
N PRO A 157 11.28 7.75 7.22
CA PRO A 157 10.38 6.74 6.72
C PRO A 157 8.94 7.16 7.03
N PRO A 158 7.98 6.82 6.15
CA PRO A 158 6.57 7.10 6.42
C PRO A 158 6.17 6.47 7.76
N ASP A 159 5.24 7.12 8.46
CA ASP A 159 4.72 6.65 9.74
C ASP A 159 4.31 5.18 9.66
N LYS A 160 4.56 4.45 10.76
CA LYS A 160 4.10 3.07 10.90
C LYS A 160 2.58 3.06 10.75
N ILE A 161 2.09 2.13 9.93
CA ILE A 161 0.65 1.99 9.75
C ILE A 161 0.03 1.38 11.01
N THR A 162 -1.12 1.91 11.40
CA THR A 162 -1.91 1.42 12.55
C THR A 162 -3.15 0.64 12.09
N SER A 163 -3.54 0.81 10.83
CA SER A 163 -4.68 0.13 10.23
C SER A 163 -4.39 -0.24 8.76
N ILE A 164 -5.14 -1.22 8.25
CA ILE A 164 -5.07 -1.65 6.85
C ILE A 164 -5.40 -0.50 5.88
N ALA A 165 -6.24 0.47 6.29
CA ALA A 165 -6.57 1.61 5.44
C ALA A 165 -5.35 2.48 5.08
N GLN A 166 -4.30 2.48 5.93
CA GLN A 166 -3.11 3.31 5.76
C GLN A 166 -2.02 2.68 4.86
N GLY A 167 -2.14 1.40 4.50
CA GLY A 167 -1.09 0.69 3.75
C GLY A 167 -1.25 0.65 2.23
N LEU A 168 -2.19 1.40 1.65
CA LEU A 168 -2.36 1.47 0.19
C LEU A 168 -1.29 2.36 -0.44
N ARG A 169 -0.55 1.84 -1.43
CA ARG A 169 0.46 2.60 -2.17
C ARG A 169 0.23 2.51 -3.68
N ALA A 170 0.46 3.63 -4.35
CA ALA A 170 0.46 3.71 -5.81
C ALA A 170 1.87 3.48 -6.36
N MET A 171 1.98 2.98 -7.60
CA MET A 171 3.25 2.75 -8.31
C MET A 171 4.16 1.68 -7.69
N THR A 172 3.57 0.68 -7.02
CA THR A 172 4.29 -0.48 -6.51
C THR A 172 4.40 -1.54 -7.62
N ASN A 173 5.58 -2.12 -7.82
CA ASN A 173 5.76 -3.12 -8.87
C ASN A 173 5.03 -4.41 -8.50
N ARG A 174 3.84 -4.66 -9.05
CA ARG A 174 2.98 -5.82 -8.71
C ARG A 174 3.63 -7.19 -8.96
N GLY A 175 4.63 -7.25 -9.84
CA GLY A 175 5.36 -8.48 -10.18
C GLY A 175 6.78 -8.54 -9.61
N GLY A 176 7.18 -7.57 -8.79
CA GLY A 176 8.49 -7.61 -8.13
C GLY A 176 8.39 -8.41 -6.84
N GLU A 177 9.43 -9.19 -6.54
CA GLU A 177 9.69 -9.61 -5.16
C GLU A 177 9.43 -8.42 -4.23
N PRO A 178 8.69 -8.61 -3.12
CA PRO A 178 8.43 -7.53 -2.19
C PRO A 178 9.74 -6.85 -1.92
N THR A 179 9.85 -5.55 -2.26
CA THR A 179 11.10 -4.80 -2.16
C THR A 179 11.67 -5.04 -0.78
N GLU A 180 12.61 -5.98 -0.66
CA GLU A 180 13.38 -6.14 0.56
C GLU A 180 13.94 -4.75 0.77
N ARG A 181 13.80 -4.21 2.00
CA ARG A 181 14.44 -2.94 2.34
C ARG A 181 15.85 -3.02 1.74
N PRO A 182 16.23 -2.12 0.82
CA PRO A 182 17.55 -2.17 0.24
C PRO A 182 18.52 -2.37 1.38
N ALA A 183 19.34 -3.44 1.32
CA ALA A 183 20.22 -3.78 2.42
C ALA A 183 20.90 -2.49 2.88
N PRO A 184 20.81 -2.11 4.18
CA PRO A 184 21.37 -0.86 4.65
C PRO A 184 22.82 -0.83 4.21
N ARG A 185 23.12 0.00 3.20
CA ARG A 185 24.44 -0.04 2.57
C ARG A 185 25.41 0.44 3.64
N PRO A 186 26.36 -0.39 4.10
CA PRO A 186 27.37 0.10 5.01
C PRO A 186 28.02 1.30 4.33
N ARG A 187 27.99 2.47 4.98
CA ARG A 187 28.64 3.69 4.48
C ARG A 187 30.06 3.29 4.09
N ARG A 188 30.41 3.41 2.81
CA ARG A 188 31.80 3.25 2.35
C ARG A 188 32.62 4.28 3.10
N ARG A 189 33.31 3.85 4.16
CA ARG A 189 34.28 4.68 4.86
C ARG A 189 35.33 5.11 3.83
N GLY A 190 35.41 6.41 3.55
CA GLY A 190 36.58 7.01 2.89
C GLY A 190 36.39 7.54 1.47
N GLN A 191 35.20 7.49 0.86
CA GLN A 191 34.94 8.30 -0.35
C GLN A 191 34.14 9.53 0.06
N ALA A 192 34.81 10.70 0.07
CA ALA A 192 34.11 11.97 0.07
C ALA A 192 33.21 11.98 -1.17
N LEU A 193 31.91 11.77 -0.96
CA LEU A 193 30.93 11.96 -2.03
C LEU A 193 31.10 13.40 -2.52
N PRO A 194 31.07 13.64 -3.85
CA PRO A 194 30.95 15.01 -4.34
C PRO A 194 29.77 15.65 -3.60
N ARG A 195 30.03 16.80 -2.98
CA ARG A 195 29.06 17.53 -2.16
C ARG A 195 27.72 17.51 -2.89
N ALA A 196 26.74 16.83 -2.31
CA ALA A 196 25.42 16.67 -2.93
C ALA A 196 24.94 18.06 -3.31
N GLN A 197 24.80 18.33 -4.60
CA GLN A 197 24.23 19.57 -5.05
C GLN A 197 22.76 19.53 -4.63
N ARG A 198 22.33 20.55 -3.90
CA ARG A 198 20.95 20.75 -3.53
C ARG A 198 20.36 21.75 -4.50
N THR A 199 19.26 21.39 -5.15
CA THR A 199 18.53 22.28 -6.05
C THR A 199 17.13 22.47 -5.51
N VAL A 200 16.74 23.73 -5.34
CA VAL A 200 15.37 24.10 -4.97
C VAL A 200 14.60 24.44 -6.23
N VAL A 201 13.40 23.88 -6.35
CA VAL A 201 12.51 24.09 -7.50
C VAL A 201 11.17 24.63 -7.04
N TYR A 202 10.68 25.67 -7.70
CA TYR A 202 9.35 26.20 -7.53
C TYR A 202 8.49 25.76 -8.71
N ILE A 203 7.35 25.14 -8.44
CA ILE A 203 6.42 24.68 -9.48
C ILE A 203 5.07 25.41 -9.37
N ALA A 204 4.47 25.69 -10.53
CA ALA A 204 3.16 26.30 -10.62
C ALA A 204 2.35 25.68 -11.77
N GLY A 205 1.05 25.47 -11.53
CA GLY A 205 0.07 25.16 -12.55
C GLY A 205 -0.93 26.30 -12.68
N VAL A 206 -1.24 26.69 -13.92
CA VAL A 206 -2.25 27.72 -14.20
C VAL A 206 -3.28 27.16 -15.17
N ILE A 207 -4.56 27.50 -14.94
CA ILE A 207 -5.63 27.26 -15.89
C ILE A 207 -6.06 28.60 -16.46
N HIS A 208 -6.15 28.69 -17.79
CA HIS A 208 -6.72 29.82 -18.50
C HIS A 208 -7.99 29.38 -19.22
N THR A 209 -9.10 30.09 -19.01
CA THR A 209 -10.39 29.82 -19.66
C THR A 209 -10.84 31.08 -20.39
N PRO A 210 -10.54 31.21 -21.70
CA PRO A 210 -11.03 32.32 -22.49
C PRO A 210 -12.56 32.26 -22.63
N PRO A 211 -13.25 33.41 -22.73
CA PRO A 211 -14.70 33.43 -22.96
C PRO A 211 -15.07 32.71 -24.26
N GLY A 212 -15.92 31.67 -24.17
CA GLY A 212 -16.38 30.90 -25.32
C GLY A 212 -15.41 29.82 -25.83
N GLU A 213 -14.27 29.62 -25.18
CA GLU A 213 -13.28 28.61 -25.55
C GLU A 213 -13.08 27.55 -24.45
N LYS A 214 -12.38 26.47 -24.80
CA LYS A 214 -12.05 25.41 -23.85
C LYS A 214 -10.90 25.87 -22.94
N SER A 215 -10.97 25.52 -21.66
CA SER A 215 -9.88 25.77 -20.72
C SER A 215 -8.58 25.12 -21.17
N THR A 216 -7.47 25.84 -21.01
CA THR A 216 -6.11 25.36 -21.28
C THR A 216 -5.29 25.45 -19.99
N ALA A 217 -4.61 24.36 -19.66
CA ALA A 217 -3.73 24.27 -18.51
C ALA A 217 -2.27 24.45 -18.96
N ALA A 218 -1.48 25.16 -18.16
CA ALA A 218 -0.06 25.38 -18.40
C ALA A 218 0.74 25.10 -17.12
N ALA A 219 1.87 24.41 -17.30
CA ALA A 219 2.82 24.05 -16.26
C ALA A 219 4.05 24.95 -16.36
N ALA A 220 4.57 25.40 -15.23
CA ALA A 220 5.82 26.12 -15.17
C ALA A 220 6.64 25.68 -13.96
N PHE A 221 7.97 25.72 -14.09
CA PHE A 221 8.86 25.66 -12.95
C PHE A 221 10.06 26.60 -13.10
N SER A 222 10.69 26.92 -11.98
CA SER A 222 11.96 27.64 -11.89
C SER A 222 12.88 26.99 -10.86
N MET A 223 14.19 27.09 -11.08
CA MET A 223 15.22 26.56 -10.18
C MET A 223 15.96 27.71 -9.49
N GLU A 224 16.26 27.56 -8.20
CA GLU A 224 16.99 28.57 -7.43
C GLU A 224 18.43 28.72 -7.93
N GLY A 225 18.88 29.97 -8.10
CA GLY A 225 20.23 30.29 -8.59
C GLY A 225 20.35 30.39 -10.11
N GLU A 226 19.36 29.92 -10.87
CA GLU A 226 19.33 30.04 -12.33
C GLU A 226 18.28 31.05 -12.77
N VAL A 227 18.71 32.30 -12.97
CA VAL A 227 17.84 33.43 -13.30
C VAL A 227 17.13 33.26 -14.66
N ASN A 228 17.59 32.33 -15.51
CA ASN A 228 17.14 32.19 -16.89
C ASN A 228 16.50 30.83 -17.25
N GLU A 229 16.39 29.87 -16.33
CA GLU A 229 15.76 28.56 -16.63
C GLU A 229 14.32 28.51 -16.10
N GLN A 230 13.47 29.36 -16.66
CA GLN A 230 12.03 29.22 -16.51
C GLN A 230 11.50 28.38 -17.68
N MET A 231 11.04 27.17 -17.40
CA MET A 231 10.39 26.35 -18.42
C MET A 231 8.88 26.36 -18.22
N GLY A 232 8.17 26.97 -19.16
CA GLY A 232 6.70 26.93 -19.25
C GLY A 232 6.25 26.05 -20.42
N LYS A 233 5.28 25.17 -20.21
CA LYS A 233 4.66 24.34 -21.27
C LYS A 233 3.16 24.21 -21.08
N CYS A 234 2.42 24.35 -22.17
CA CYS A 234 1.00 24.01 -22.20
C CYS A 234 0.82 22.50 -22.08
N ILE A 235 -0.21 22.09 -21.34
CA ILE A 235 -0.59 20.68 -21.21
C ILE A 235 -1.24 20.23 -22.53
N PRO A 236 -0.88 19.07 -23.09
CA PRO A 236 -1.48 18.58 -24.33
C PRO A 236 -3.01 18.58 -24.25
N ALA A 237 -3.69 19.05 -25.29
CA ALA A 237 -5.15 19.15 -25.32
C ALA A 237 -5.88 17.80 -25.18
N THR A 238 -5.16 16.68 -25.34
CA THR A 238 -5.65 15.32 -25.12
C THR A 238 -5.68 14.90 -23.64
N SER A 239 -5.01 15.65 -22.77
CA SER A 239 -4.95 15.41 -21.33
C SER A 239 -5.95 16.29 -20.57
N ASP A 240 -6.29 15.89 -19.36
CA ASP A 240 -7.18 16.64 -18.48
C ASP A 240 -6.60 18.04 -18.19
N GLN A 241 -7.37 19.08 -18.53
CA GLN A 241 -6.97 20.48 -18.38
C GLN A 241 -7.30 20.97 -16.97
N SER A 242 -6.49 20.53 -16.00
CA SER A 242 -6.63 20.92 -14.58
C SER A 242 -5.33 21.46 -14.01
N GLN A 243 -5.44 22.23 -12.93
CA GLN A 243 -4.30 22.80 -12.21
C GLN A 243 -3.40 21.70 -11.66
N TYR A 244 -3.98 20.65 -11.06
CA TYR A 244 -3.22 19.53 -10.51
C TYR A 244 -2.43 18.77 -11.58
N VAL A 245 -3.02 18.59 -12.76
CA VAL A 245 -2.29 17.99 -13.90
C VAL A 245 -1.14 18.89 -14.31
N ALA A 246 -1.35 20.20 -14.39
CA ALA A 246 -0.29 21.14 -14.70
C ALA A 246 0.86 21.12 -13.67
N GLU A 247 0.54 21.14 -12.38
CA GLU A 247 1.54 21.03 -11.30
C GLU A 247 2.32 19.71 -11.37
N PHE A 248 1.63 18.59 -11.62
CA PHE A 248 2.28 17.30 -11.79
C PHE A 248 3.23 17.29 -13.00
N PHE A 249 2.82 17.87 -14.12
CA PHE A 249 3.68 18.03 -15.29
C PHE A 249 4.89 18.94 -15.01
N ALA A 250 4.72 20.01 -14.22
CA ALA A 250 5.82 20.87 -13.79
C ALA A 250 6.83 20.12 -12.92
N ALA A 251 6.37 19.35 -11.93
CA ALA A 251 7.22 18.51 -11.08
C ALA A 251 8.00 17.48 -11.91
N LEU A 252 7.34 16.81 -12.85
CA LEU A 252 7.96 15.82 -13.72
C LEU A 252 8.97 16.44 -14.70
N ALA A 253 8.70 17.66 -15.17
CA ALA A 253 9.64 18.39 -16.02
C ALA A 253 10.89 18.82 -15.25
N ALA A 254 10.73 19.28 -14.00
CA ALA A 254 11.83 19.61 -13.10
C ALA A 254 12.70 18.39 -12.75
N LEU A 255 12.08 17.24 -12.48
CA LEU A 255 12.81 15.99 -12.23
C LEU A 255 13.67 15.55 -13.42
N ARG A 256 13.27 15.93 -14.65
CA ARG A 256 14.01 15.60 -15.87
C ARG A 256 15.13 16.59 -16.21
N SER A 257 15.08 17.81 -15.68
CA SER A 257 16.13 18.82 -15.89
C SER A 257 17.28 18.69 -14.89
N VAL A 258 17.10 17.91 -13.83
CA VAL A 258 18.07 17.77 -12.75
C VAL A 258 18.79 16.43 -12.84
N ASN A 259 20.09 16.41 -12.51
CA ASN A 259 20.89 15.19 -12.51
C ASN A 259 20.37 14.16 -11.49
N GLU A 260 20.50 12.87 -11.81
CA GLU A 260 20.00 11.75 -10.99
C GLU A 260 20.53 11.73 -9.53
N ASN A 261 21.64 12.41 -9.26
CA ASN A 261 22.31 12.44 -7.95
C ASN A 261 22.10 13.75 -7.17
N THR A 262 21.24 14.66 -7.65
CA THR A 262 20.96 15.94 -7.01
C THR A 262 19.75 15.83 -6.09
N THR A 263 19.86 16.32 -4.86
CA THR A 263 18.72 16.39 -3.95
C THR A 263 17.82 17.55 -4.36
N LEU A 264 16.54 17.23 -4.65
CA LEU A 264 15.55 18.19 -5.13
C LEU A 264 14.57 18.55 -4.01
N THR A 265 14.44 19.84 -3.70
CA THR A 265 13.35 20.35 -2.83
C THR A 265 12.31 21.04 -3.71
N ILE A 266 11.07 20.52 -3.76
CA ILE A 266 9.99 21.10 -4.57
C ILE A 266 9.07 21.94 -3.68
N TYR A 267 8.86 23.20 -4.04
CA TYR A 267 7.83 24.07 -3.49
C TYR A 267 6.69 24.26 -4.49
N THR A 268 5.47 23.99 -4.05
CA THR A 268 4.27 24.29 -4.84
C THR A 268 3.75 25.67 -4.46
N VAL A 269 3.51 26.53 -5.44
CA VAL A 269 2.90 27.83 -5.17
C VAL A 269 1.41 27.61 -4.86
N GLU A 270 0.97 27.89 -3.63
CA GLU A 270 -0.46 27.85 -3.32
C GLU A 270 -1.21 28.83 -4.24
N PRO A 271 -2.33 28.43 -4.86
CA PRO A 271 -3.12 29.36 -5.64
C PRO A 271 -3.56 30.49 -4.72
N LEU A 272 -3.19 31.72 -5.05
CA LEU A 272 -3.76 32.91 -4.44
C LEU A 272 -5.28 32.77 -4.58
N ARG A 273 -5.97 32.50 -3.47
CA ARG A 273 -7.43 32.50 -3.45
C ARG A 273 -7.84 33.89 -3.85
N THR A 274 -8.25 34.05 -5.10
CA THR A 274 -8.89 35.28 -5.55
C THR A 274 -10.16 35.37 -4.73
N HIS A 275 -10.14 36.22 -3.71
CA HIS A 275 -11.35 36.63 -3.02
C HIS A 275 -12.23 37.27 -4.09
N THR A 276 -13.17 36.49 -4.62
CA THR A 276 -14.28 37.04 -5.38
C THR A 276 -15.04 37.91 -4.39
N SER A 277 -14.73 39.21 -4.39
CA SER A 277 -15.60 40.20 -3.80
C SER A 277 -16.92 40.10 -4.56
N VAL A 278 -17.87 39.37 -3.99
CA VAL A 278 -19.27 39.45 -4.38
C VAL A 278 -19.67 40.88 -4.09
N ASN A 279 -19.68 41.74 -5.11
CA ASN A 279 -20.33 43.03 -5.02
C ASN A 279 -21.84 42.76 -4.87
N PRO A 280 -22.52 43.37 -3.89
CA PRO A 280 -23.96 43.19 -3.66
C PRO A 280 -24.81 43.73 -4.82
#